data_AF-A0A953U6B8-F1
#
_entry.id   AF-A0A953U6B8-F1
#
_cell.length_a   1.000
_cell.length_b   1.000
_cell.length_c   1.000
_cell.angle_alpha   90.00
_cell.angle_beta   90.00
_cell.angle_gamma   90.00
#
_symmetry.space_group_name_H-M   'P 1'
#
loop_
_entity.id
_entity.type
_entity.pdbx_description
1 polymer ?
#
loop_
_entity_poly.entity_id
_entity_poly.type
_entity_poly.pdbx_seq_one_letter_code
_entity_poly.pdbx_strand_id
1 'polypeptide(L)'
;MLSIAPHARPMLSIHTRIDRAQRLLRMLEEDAPLLEVRVAQLTPEHQQSAKAYAAQLAAHARAELEKLIEQNSFWDSNDCTPQAAD
;
A
#
# COMPACT_ATOMS: atom_id res chain seq x y z
N MET A 1 -13.84 -26.18 -27.90
CA MET A 1 -14.33 -25.39 -26.74
C MET A 1 -13.22 -24.45 -26.32
N LEU A 2 -13.39 -23.14 -26.53
CA LEU A 2 -12.40 -22.12 -26.17
C LEU A 2 -12.46 -21.92 -24.64
N SER A 3 -11.43 -22.37 -23.93
CA SER A 3 -11.26 -22.09 -22.50
C SER A 3 -10.73 -20.66 -22.36
N ILE A 4 -11.58 -19.75 -21.86
CA ILE A 4 -11.23 -18.37 -21.61
C ILE A 4 -10.32 -18.35 -20.38
N ALA A 5 -9.01 -18.24 -20.61
CA ALA A 5 -8.06 -17.96 -19.53
C ALA A 5 -8.51 -16.67 -18.83
N PRO A 6 -8.57 -16.62 -17.49
CA PRO A 6 -8.93 -15.40 -16.80
C PRO A 6 -7.96 -14.32 -17.24
N HIS A 7 -8.49 -13.22 -17.76
CA HIS A 7 -7.72 -12.02 -18.07
C HIS A 7 -7.08 -11.53 -16.77
N ALA A 8 -5.91 -12.05 -16.47
CA ALA A 8 -5.00 -11.47 -15.51
C ALA A 8 -4.74 -10.05 -16.06
N ARG A 9 -5.39 -9.04 -15.44
CA ARG A 9 -4.74 -7.73 -15.38
C ARG A 9 -3.30 -8.03 -15.01
N PRO A 10 -2.29 -7.48 -15.69
CA PRO A 10 -0.91 -7.68 -15.27
C PRO A 10 -0.84 -7.25 -13.81
N MET A 11 -0.87 -8.25 -12.91
CA MET A 11 -0.80 -7.99 -11.48
C MET A 11 0.59 -7.43 -11.30
N LEU A 12 0.67 -6.19 -10.86
CA LEU A 12 1.93 -5.56 -10.53
C LEU A 12 2.71 -6.53 -9.63
N SER A 13 4.00 -6.71 -9.92
CA SER A 13 4.84 -7.55 -9.08
C SER A 13 4.74 -7.10 -7.63
N ILE A 14 4.94 -8.02 -6.69
CA ILE A 14 4.86 -7.71 -5.27
C ILE A 14 5.79 -6.53 -4.90
N HIS A 15 7.00 -6.49 -5.45
CA HIS A 15 7.92 -5.37 -5.31
C HIS A 15 7.37 -4.05 -5.85
N THR A 16 6.71 -4.06 -7.02
CA THR A 16 6.09 -2.86 -7.59
C THR A 16 4.93 -2.37 -6.72
N ARG A 17 4.18 -3.29 -6.09
CA ARG A 17 3.11 -2.93 -5.16
C ARG A 17 3.66 -2.33 -3.87
N ILE A 18 4.73 -2.91 -3.34
CA ILE A 18 5.45 -2.41 -2.14
C ILE A 18 5.99 -0.99 -2.41
N ASP A 19 6.71 -0.78 -3.51
CA ASP A 19 7.28 0.53 -3.85
C ASP A 19 6.20 1.62 -3.97
N ARG A 20 5.09 1.32 -4.66
CA ARG A 20 3.97 2.24 -4.78
C ARG A 20 3.32 2.55 -3.43
N ALA A 21 3.13 1.54 -2.58
CA ALA A 21 2.55 1.73 -1.25
C ALA A 21 3.46 2.58 -0.34
N GLN A 22 4.77 2.33 -0.37
CA GLN A 22 5.77 3.14 0.34
C GLN A 22 5.78 4.59 -0.13
N ARG A 23 5.73 4.82 -1.45
CA ARG A 23 5.68 6.17 -2.03
C ARG A 23 4.42 6.92 -1.63
N LEU A 24 3.27 6.26 -1.69
CA LEU A 24 2.00 6.85 -1.28
C LEU A 24 2.02 7.22 0.21
N LEU A 25 2.48 6.30 1.07
CA LEU A 25 2.56 6.53 2.51
C LEU A 25 3.45 7.74 2.82
N ARG A 26 4.62 7.81 2.19
CA ARG A 26 5.55 8.93 2.34
C ARG A 26 4.90 10.25 1.95
N MET A 27 4.20 10.30 0.81
CA MET A 27 3.48 11.51 0.40
C MET A 27 2.42 11.90 1.42
N LEU A 28 1.61 10.97 1.92
CA LEU A 28 0.58 11.25 2.93
C LEU A 28 1.17 11.79 4.24
N GLU A 29 2.33 11.29 4.65
CA GLU A 29 3.00 11.71 5.88
C GLU A 29 3.71 13.07 5.71
N GLU A 30 4.42 13.27 4.61
CA GLU A 30 5.14 14.51 4.31
C GLU A 30 4.21 15.67 3.94
N ASP A 31 3.06 15.39 3.32
CA ASP A 31 2.05 16.41 2.95
C ASP A 31 1.14 16.82 4.12
N ALA A 32 1.29 16.26 5.32
CA ALA A 32 0.46 16.63 6.47
C ALA A 32 0.45 18.15 6.76
N PRO A 33 1.60 18.88 6.71
CA PRO A 33 1.59 20.35 6.84
C PRO A 33 0.90 21.05 5.67
N LEU A 34 0.95 20.48 4.46
CA LEU A 34 0.24 21.04 3.31
C LEU A 34 -1.27 20.86 3.45
N LEU A 35 -1.72 19.72 4.00
CA LEU A 35 -3.13 19.47 4.31
C LEU A 35 -3.67 20.54 5.28
N GLU A 36 -2.91 20.89 6.33
CA GLU A 36 -3.25 21.97 7.27
C GLU A 36 -3.54 23.29 6.54
N VAL A 37 -2.68 23.68 5.61
CA VAL A 37 -2.86 24.90 4.80
C VAL A 37 -4.10 24.79 3.90
N ARG A 38 -4.35 23.62 3.29
CA ARG A 38 -5.46 23.40 2.36
C ARG A 38 -6.82 23.45 3.03
N VAL A 39 -6.92 22.96 4.27
CA VAL A 39 -8.20 22.89 4.99
C VAL A 39 -8.49 24.15 5.80
N ALA A 40 -7.53 25.06 5.97
CA ALA A 40 -7.66 26.25 6.83
C ALA A 40 -8.89 27.14 6.53
N GLN A 41 -9.36 27.16 5.28
CA GLN A 41 -10.53 27.96 4.86
C GLN A 41 -11.88 27.25 5.08
N LEU A 42 -11.87 25.99 5.51
CA LEU A 42 -13.07 25.21 5.77
C LEU A 42 -13.61 25.45 7.19
N THR A 43 -14.86 25.05 7.44
CA THR A 43 -15.40 25.06 8.81
C THR A 43 -14.62 24.10 9.71
N PRO A 44 -14.60 24.31 11.04
CA PRO A 44 -13.91 23.42 11.97
C PRO A 44 -14.31 21.95 11.83
N GLU A 45 -15.60 21.64 11.57
CA GLU A 45 -16.04 20.26 11.38
C GLU A 45 -15.43 19.63 10.12
N HIS A 46 -15.38 20.38 9.02
CA HIS A 46 -14.78 19.91 7.78
C HIS A 46 -13.25 19.78 7.87
N GLN A 47 -12.59 20.69 8.61
CA GLN A 47 -11.16 20.55 8.91
C GLN A 47 -10.90 19.26 9.69
N GLN A 48 -11.66 19.02 10.76
CA GLN A 48 -11.51 17.83 11.59
C GLN A 48 -11.78 16.55 10.79
N SER A 49 -12.83 16.54 9.98
CA SER A 49 -13.16 15.41 9.12
C SER A 49 -12.04 15.10 8.11
N ALA A 50 -11.53 16.10 7.42
CA ALA A 50 -10.46 15.93 6.43
C ALA A 50 -9.16 15.41 7.08
N LYS A 51 -8.78 15.94 8.24
CA LYS A 51 -7.60 15.49 8.99
C LYS A 51 -7.76 14.07 9.50
N ALA A 52 -8.94 13.73 10.05
CA ALA A 52 -9.24 12.38 10.51
C ALA A 52 -9.20 11.38 9.35
N TYR A 53 -9.77 11.73 8.20
CA TYR A 53 -9.72 10.89 7.01
C TYR A 53 -8.29 10.66 6.52
N ALA A 54 -7.46 11.71 6.46
CA ALA A 54 -6.06 11.58 6.07
C ALA A 54 -5.28 10.66 7.03
N ALA A 55 -5.52 10.80 8.35
CA ALA A 55 -4.92 9.93 9.35
C ALA A 55 -5.34 8.46 9.20
N GLN A 56 -6.62 8.21 8.96
CA GLN A 56 -7.14 6.86 8.70
C GLN A 56 -6.55 6.26 7.43
N LEU A 57 -6.44 7.05 6.36
CA LEU A 57 -5.86 6.61 5.10
C LEU A 57 -4.38 6.24 5.26
N ALA A 58 -3.61 7.03 6.00
CA ALA A 58 -2.21 6.71 6.31
C ALA A 58 -2.10 5.44 7.16
N ALA A 59 -2.94 5.26 8.19
CA ALA A 59 -2.96 4.05 8.99
C ALA A 59 -3.30 2.80 8.15
N HIS A 60 -4.29 2.90 7.28
CA HIS A 60 -4.65 1.83 6.35
C HIS A 60 -3.51 1.51 5.38
N ALA A 61 -2.84 2.52 4.81
CA ALA A 61 -1.71 2.33 3.92
C ALA A 61 -0.52 1.61 4.62
N ARG A 62 -0.26 1.91 5.89
CA ARG A 62 0.76 1.20 6.69
C ARG A 62 0.42 -0.28 6.86
N ALA A 63 -0.83 -0.59 7.24
CA ALA A 63 -1.28 -1.97 7.42
C ALA A 63 -1.23 -2.78 6.12
N GLU A 64 -1.58 -2.19 4.98
CA GLU A 64 -1.48 -2.87 3.68
C GLU A 64 -0.03 -3.06 3.24
N LEU A 65 0.86 -2.09 3.51
CA LEU A 65 2.28 -2.23 3.25
C LEU A 65 2.90 -3.37 4.08
N GLU A 66 2.54 -3.49 5.36
CA GLU A 66 2.98 -4.56 6.23
C GLU A 66 2.60 -5.94 5.67
N LYS A 67 1.33 -6.12 5.27
CA LYS A 67 0.87 -7.35 4.61
C LYS A 67 1.63 -7.68 3.34
N LEU A 68 1.98 -6.67 2.53
CA LEU A 68 2.75 -6.88 1.31
C LEU A 68 4.18 -7.34 1.61
N ILE A 69 4.81 -6.79 2.66
CA ILE A 69 6.15 -7.19 3.10
C ILE A 69 6.12 -8.62 3.65
N GLU A 70 5.12 -8.96 4.46
CA GLU A 70 4.92 -10.34 4.96
C GLU A 70 4.74 -11.33 3.82
N GLN A 71 3.89 -10.99 2.84
CA GLN A 71 3.71 -11.81 1.63
C GLN A 71 5.02 -12.01 0.89
N ASN A 72 5.81 -10.94 0.69
CA ASN A 72 7.11 -11.04 0.02
C ASN A 72 8.08 -11.97 0.78
N SER A 73 8.15 -11.82 2.10
CA SER A 73 9.01 -12.62 2.98
C SER A 73 8.63 -14.11 2.96
N PHE A 74 7.32 -14.41 2.88
CA PHE A 74 6.81 -15.78 2.78
C PHE A 74 7.20 -16.44 1.46
N TRP A 75 7.12 -15.72 0.34
CA TRP A 75 7.54 -16.25 -0.96
C TRP A 75 9.06 -16.43 -1.05
N ASP A 76 9.85 -15.44 -0.58
CA ASP A 76 11.32 -15.54 -0.52
C ASP A 76 11.79 -16.72 0.35
N SER A 77 11.03 -17.08 1.39
CA SER A 77 11.34 -18.23 2.26
C SER A 77 10.96 -19.59 1.63
N ASN A 78 9.95 -19.63 0.77
CA ASN A 78 9.50 -20.84 0.08
C ASN A 78 10.35 -21.20 -1.15
N ASP A 79 11.16 -20.27 -1.66
CA ASP A 79 12.16 -20.52 -2.71
C ASP A 79 13.44 -21.18 -2.17
N CYS A 80 13.44 -21.60 -0.90
CA CYS A 80 14.45 -22.50 -0.35
C CYS A 80 14.31 -23.88 -1.03
N THR A 81 14.91 -23.99 -2.23
CA THR A 81 14.99 -25.23 -3.00
C THR A 81 15.41 -26.39 -2.10
N PRO A 82 14.64 -27.48 -2.02
CA PRO A 82 15.10 -28.67 -1.34
C PRO A 82 16.33 -29.17 -2.08
N GLN A 83 17.49 -29.03 -1.43
CA GLN A 83 18.75 -29.54 -1.95
C GLN A 83 18.57 -31.04 -2.20
N ALA A 84 18.59 -31.43 -3.47
CA ALA A 84 18.54 -32.84 -3.86
C ALA A 84 19.73 -33.52 -3.20
N ALA A 85 19.45 -34.50 -2.34
CA ALA A 85 20.47 -35.37 -1.77
C ALA A 85 21.04 -36.24 -2.89
N ASP A 86 22.36 -36.17 -3.09
CA ASP A 86 23.16 -37.03 -3.97
C ASP A 86 23.35 -38.42 -3.34
#